data_AF-A0A5C3Q437-F1
#
_entry.id   AF-A0A5C3Q437-F1
#
_cell.length_a   1.000
_cell.length_b   1.000
_cell.length_c   1.000
_cell.angle_alpha   90.00
_cell.angle_beta   90.00
_cell.angle_gamma   90.00
#
_symmetry.space_group_name_H-M   'P 1'
#
loop_
_entity.id
_entity.type
_entity.pdbx_description
1 polymer ?
#
loop_
_entity_poly.entity_id
_entity_poly.type
_entity_poly.pdbx_seq_one_letter_code
_entity_poly.pdbx_strand_id
1 'polypeptide(L)' 'APVKFTAYLEEYYIKDSVLPRWSATYWKDQHVFMLGDTNMNLEFYHHFLKSNLWKGQLNRRMDKGICTLVEVAITHYIA' A
#
# COMPACT_ATOMS: atom_id res chain seq x y z
N ALA A 1 -21.70 -7.48 10.58
CA ALA A 1 -21.56 -6.93 9.21
C ALA A 1 -22.68 -7.50 8.33
N PRO A 2 -23.10 -6.84 7.24
CA PRO A 2 -24.11 -7.37 6.34
C PRO A 2 -23.67 -8.74 5.78
N VAL A 3 -24.58 -9.70 5.66
CA VAL A 3 -24.29 -11.08 5.19
C VAL A 3 -23.57 -11.09 3.82
N LYS A 4 -23.93 -10.15 2.93
CA LYS A 4 -23.29 -10.00 1.62
C LYS A 4 -21.82 -9.57 1.71
N PHE A 5 -21.48 -8.78 2.72
CA PHE A 5 -20.11 -8.31 2.91
C PHE A 5 -19.21 -9.39 3.51
N THR A 6 -19.71 -10.18 4.47
CA THR A 6 -18.95 -11.31 5.02
C THR A 6 -18.73 -12.39 3.96
N ALA A 7 -19.75 -12.71 3.15
CA ALA A 7 -19.61 -13.65 2.04
C ALA A 7 -18.58 -13.17 1.00
N TYR A 8 -18.58 -11.88 0.68
CA TYR A 8 -17.58 -11.29 -0.21
C TYR A 8 -16.16 -11.41 0.37
N LEU A 9 -15.97 -11.10 1.66
CA LEU A 9 -14.67 -11.25 2.30
C LEU A 9 -14.22 -12.71 2.33
N GLU A 10 -15.12 -13.64 2.64
CA GLU A 10 -14.85 -15.08 2.63
C GLU A 10 -14.43 -15.59 1.24
N GLU A 11 -15.11 -15.13 0.20
CA GLU A 11 -14.86 -15.57 -1.17
C GLU A 11 -13.55 -15.02 -1.75
N TYR A 12 -13.18 -13.78 -1.44
CA TYR A 12 -12.08 -13.10 -2.12
C TYR A 12 -10.85 -12.84 -1.25
N TYR A 13 -11.01 -12.70 0.07
CA TYR A 13 -9.93 -12.27 0.96
C TYR A 13 -9.58 -13.32 2.01
N ILE A 14 -10.54 -14.05 2.58
CA ILE A 14 -10.26 -14.94 3.73
C ILE A 14 -9.82 -16.36 3.30
N LYS A 15 -9.91 -16.72 2.02
CA LYS A 15 -9.40 -18.00 1.50
C LYS A 15 -7.93 -18.23 1.87
N ASP A 16 -7.57 -19.44 2.26
CA ASP A 16 -6.19 -19.82 2.67
C ASP A 16 -5.13 -19.52 1.61
N SER A 17 -5.49 -19.47 0.32
CA SER A 17 -4.57 -19.12 -0.77
C SER A 17 -4.29 -17.61 -0.89
N VAL A 18 -5.17 -16.78 -0.34
CA VAL A 18 -5.14 -15.31 -0.45
C VAL A 18 -4.76 -14.68 0.89
N LEU A 19 -5.24 -15.24 2.01
CA LEU A 19 -5.02 -14.76 3.37
C LEU A 19 -3.52 -14.47 3.68
N PRO A 20 -2.55 -15.33 3.31
CA PRO A 20 -1.14 -15.07 3.57
C PRO A 20 -0.55 -13.89 2.77
N ARG A 21 -1.23 -13.44 1.71
CA ARG A 21 -0.75 -12.38 0.82
C ARG A 21 -1.04 -10.99 1.36
N TRP A 22 -2.19 -10.79 2.00
CA TRP A 22 -2.62 -9.47 2.50
C TRP A 22 -2.74 -9.37 4.02
N SER A 23 -2.85 -10.50 4.75
CA SER A 23 -3.02 -10.43 6.19
C SER A 23 -1.69 -10.17 6.90
N ALA A 24 -1.65 -9.10 7.69
CA ALA A 24 -0.48 -8.70 8.45
C ALA A 24 0.03 -9.78 9.43
N THR A 25 -0.83 -10.71 9.86
CA THR A 25 -0.43 -11.81 10.77
C THR A 25 0.47 -12.85 10.11
N TYR A 26 0.39 -13.00 8.79
CA TYR A 26 1.23 -13.91 8.00
C TYR A 26 2.48 -13.23 7.44
N TRP A 27 2.57 -11.90 7.57
CA TRP A 27 3.71 -11.09 7.15
C TRP A 27 4.79 -11.04 8.23
N LYS A 28 5.37 -12.20 8.53
CA LYS A 28 6.64 -12.26 9.29
C LYS A 28 7.78 -12.22 8.28
N ASP A 29 8.77 -11.35 8.53
CA ASP A 29 10.01 -11.22 7.74
C ASP A 29 9.82 -10.77 6.27
N GLN A 30 8.71 -10.09 5.94
CA GLN A 30 8.48 -9.49 4.62
C GLN A 30 9.21 -8.15 4.49
N HIS A 31 9.97 -7.97 3.40
CA HIS A 31 10.64 -6.72 3.03
C HIS A 31 9.85 -6.01 1.92
N VAL A 32 9.98 -4.69 1.80
CA VAL A 32 9.34 -3.90 0.71
C VAL A 32 9.71 -4.37 -0.71
N PHE A 33 10.77 -5.17 -0.85
CA PHE A 33 11.24 -5.75 -2.12
C PHE A 33 10.67 -7.15 -2.39
N MET A 34 9.98 -7.75 -1.43
CA MET A 34 9.27 -9.02 -1.63
C MET A 34 7.98 -8.76 -2.42
N LEU A 35 7.56 -9.73 -3.24
CA LEU A 35 6.30 -9.72 -3.98
C LEU A 35 5.11 -9.79 -2.99
N GLY A 36 4.87 -8.69 -2.29
CA GLY A 36 3.72 -8.49 -1.40
C GLY A 36 2.52 -7.94 -2.16
N ASP A 37 1.33 -8.09 -1.58
CA ASP A 37 0.09 -7.63 -2.17
C ASP A 37 0.19 -6.15 -2.55
N THR A 38 0.14 -5.89 -3.87
CA THR A 38 0.41 -4.59 -4.50
C THR A 38 -0.40 -3.46 -3.89
N ASN A 39 -1.58 -3.77 -3.35
CA ASN A 39 -2.45 -2.77 -2.75
C ASN A 39 -1.88 -2.22 -1.43
N MET A 40 -1.21 -3.05 -0.63
CA MET A 40 -0.63 -2.61 0.63
C MET A 40 0.67 -1.83 0.43
N ASN A 41 1.47 -2.20 -0.58
CA ASN A 41 2.61 -1.39 -1.01
C ASN A 41 2.17 -0.04 -1.56
N LEU A 42 1.08 -0.01 -2.34
CA LEU A 42 0.47 1.23 -2.82
C LEU A 42 -0.07 2.10 -1.67
N GLU A 43 -0.75 1.52 -0.68
CA GLU A 43 -1.26 2.25 0.49
C GLU A 43 -0.12 2.76 1.38
N PHE A 44 0.93 1.95 1.63
CA PHE A 44 2.12 2.39 2.35
C PHE A 44 2.77 3.57 1.64
N TYR A 45 2.93 3.47 0.32
CA TYR A 45 3.47 4.54 -0.51
C TYR A 45 2.56 5.78 -0.48
N HIS A 46 1.24 5.61 -0.58
CA HIS A 46 0.26 6.69 -0.46
C HIS A 46 0.38 7.42 0.89
N HIS A 47 0.46 6.68 1.99
CA HIS A 47 0.63 7.23 3.34
C HIS A 47 1.96 7.96 3.50
N PHE A 48 3.06 7.43 2.96
CA PHE A 48 4.36 8.10 2.97
C PHE A 48 4.30 9.45 2.26
N LEU A 49 3.73 9.48 1.04
CA LEU A 49 3.58 10.72 0.27
C LEU A 49 2.68 11.71 1.01
N LYS A 50 1.54 11.25 1.52
CA LYS A 50 0.57 12.08 2.24
C LYS A 50 1.17 12.70 3.50
N SER A 51 1.85 11.90 4.33
CA SER A 51 2.33 12.34 5.64
C SER A 51 3.66 13.07 5.59
N ASN A 52 4.63 12.58 4.81
CA ASN A 52 6.00 13.09 4.83
C ASN A 52 6.26 14.15 3.77
N LEU A 53 5.70 14.02 2.57
CA LEU A 53 6.01 14.91 1.45
C LEU A 53 4.94 15.98 1.20
N TRP A 54 3.67 15.62 1.39
CA TRP A 54 2.55 16.47 0.98
C TRP A 54 1.75 17.05 2.14
N LYS A 55 2.05 16.66 3.39
CA LYS A 55 1.42 17.17 4.62
C LYS A 55 -0.12 17.17 4.55
N GLY A 56 -0.70 16.13 3.94
CA GLY A 56 -2.15 15.98 3.79
C GLY A 56 -2.82 16.82 2.70
N GLN A 57 -2.09 17.55 1.85
CA GLN A 57 -2.70 18.29 0.73
C GLN A 57 -3.14 17.34 -0.40
N LEU A 58 -4.44 17.37 -0.70
CA LEU A 58 -5.07 16.72 -1.85
C LEU A 58 -5.22 17.80 -2.94
N ASN A 59 -4.78 17.52 -4.18
CA ASN A 59 -4.61 18.45 -5.32
C ASN A 59 -3.24 19.15 -5.41
N ARG A 60 -2.22 18.41 -5.84
CA ARG A 60 -1.00 18.99 -6.39
C ARG A 60 -0.97 18.80 -7.90
N ARG A 61 -0.37 19.78 -8.56
CA ARG A 61 -0.09 19.78 -9.98
C ARG A 61 0.70 18.51 -10.34
N MET A 62 0.27 17.80 -11.38
CA MET A 62 0.74 16.45 -11.72
C MET A 62 2.25 16.37 -11.90
N ASP A 63 2.84 17.39 -12.54
CA ASP A 63 4.27 17.56 -12.73
C ASP A 63 5.05 17.64 -11.40
N LYS A 64 4.54 18.40 -10.42
CA LYS A 64 5.12 18.47 -9.08
C LYS A 64 4.99 17.13 -8.35
N GLY A 65 3.90 16.39 -8.60
CA GLY A 65 3.73 15.02 -8.14
C GLY A 65 4.84 14.12 -8.67
N ILE A 66 5.03 14.06 -9.99
CA ILE A 66 6.03 13.22 -10.66
C ILE A 66 7.45 13.56 -10.18
N CYS A 67 7.84 14.83 -10.13
CA CYS A 67 9.15 15.24 -9.62
C CYS A 67 9.36 14.79 -8.17
N THR A 68 8.36 14.97 -7.30
CA THR A 68 8.44 14.52 -5.90
C THR A 68 8.59 12.99 -5.80
N LEU A 69 7.89 12.24 -6.66
CA LEU A 69 8.00 10.78 -6.69
C LEU A 69 9.39 10.32 -7.10
N VAL A 70 9.92 10.88 -8.19
CA VAL A 70 11.15 10.40 -8.82
C VAL A 70 12.39 10.86 -8.05
N GLU A 71 12.45 12.11 -7.62
CA GLU A 71 13.67 12.69 -7.04
C GLU A 71 13.73 12.57 -5.52
N VAL A 72 12.58 12.53 -4.85
CA VAL A 72 12.51 12.56 -3.37
C VAL A 72 12.10 11.21 -2.82
N ALA A 73 10.97 10.65 -3.29
CA ALA A 73 10.43 9.43 -2.72
C ALA A 73 11.31 8.20 -3.02
N ILE A 74 11.76 8.01 -4.26
CA ILE A 74 12.64 6.88 -4.62
C ILE A 74 13.95 6.90 -3.82
N THR A 75 14.55 8.07 -3.62
CA THR A 75 15.81 8.24 -2.88
C THR A 75 15.72 7.76 -1.43
N HIS A 76 14.53 7.82 -0.83
CA HIS A 76 14.29 7.30 0.53
C HIS A 76 14.26 5.77 0.64
N TYR A 77 14.19 5.04 -0.48
CA TYR A 77 14.16 3.57 -0.49
C TYR A 77 15.47 2.94 -1.00
N ILE A 78 16.39 3.73 -1.55
CA ILE A 78 17.68 3.27 -2.09
C ILE A 78 18.82 3.47 -1.07
N ALA A 79 18.66 4.37 -0.10
CA ALA A 79 19.60 4.62 1.00
C ALA A 79 19.36 3.69 2.19
#